data_AF-A0A510UZV2-F1
#
_entry.id   AF-A0A510UZV2-F1
#
_cell.length_a   1.000
_cell.length_b   1.000
_cell.length_c   1.000
_cell.angle_alpha   90.00
_cell.angle_beta   90.00
_cell.angle_gamma   90.00
#
_symmetry.space_group_name_H-M   'P 1'
#
loop_
_entity.id
_entity.type
_entity.pdbx_description
1 polymer ?
#
loop_
_entity_poly.entity_id
_entity_poly.type
_entity_poly.pdbx_seq_one_letter_code
_entity_poly.pdbx_strand_id
1 'polypeptide(L)'
;MSQPSGDRLAQMTRTLVVRAAALAGRARPDELAAVLYRSGGSAPDPRQDPRWPHHLAHLAERSAPGTERYERSRAEHWNGWTTPGVETTAQVHKVYVSPTVPGLATVLPVVFATAAALDVPSWKVGADAAGLHRADKIVLYLPSASRADTVAAALADLLDGCSAQGVPFTGQVGATGIVSRGQDRPGESWRAVVCRAVADALDEHRARLGPAAAAEAVAGAALDALADAYDVVTWRPGTREQVPA
;
A
#
# COMPACT_ATOMS: atom_id res chain seq x y z
N MET A 1 -10.03 -16.26 14.10
CA MET A 1 -11.19 -16.15 13.20
C MET A 1 -10.91 -15.04 12.22
N SER A 2 -10.94 -15.31 10.90
CA SER A 2 -10.65 -14.30 9.88
C SER A 2 -11.76 -13.25 9.89
N GLN A 3 -11.44 -12.00 10.24
CA GLN A 3 -12.35 -10.86 10.06
C GLN A 3 -12.83 -10.85 8.61
N PRO A 4 -14.13 -10.66 8.32
CA PRO A 4 -14.62 -10.61 6.95
C PRO A 4 -13.92 -9.45 6.23
N SER A 5 -13.18 -9.76 5.17
CA SER A 5 -12.55 -8.76 4.32
C SER A 5 -13.65 -7.96 3.63
N GLY A 6 -13.67 -6.64 3.84
CA GLY A 6 -14.47 -5.77 2.97
C GLY A 6 -13.88 -5.70 1.56
N ASP A 7 -14.67 -5.20 0.61
CA ASP A 7 -14.35 -5.19 -0.82
C ASP A 7 -13.95 -3.80 -1.36
N ARG A 8 -13.90 -2.77 -0.49
CA ARG A 8 -13.63 -1.38 -0.87
C ARG A 8 -12.33 -1.22 -1.67
N LEU A 9 -11.23 -1.83 -1.24
CA LEU A 9 -9.96 -1.71 -1.98
C LEU A 9 -9.98 -2.45 -3.33
N ALA A 10 -10.75 -3.54 -3.45
CA ALA A 10 -10.96 -4.23 -4.72
C ALA A 10 -11.75 -3.34 -5.69
N GLN A 11 -12.84 -2.72 -5.22
CA GLN A 11 -13.63 -1.76 -6.01
C GLN A 11 -12.80 -0.53 -6.42
N MET A 12 -12.01 0.02 -5.49
CA MET A 12 -11.09 1.13 -5.75
C MET A 12 -10.08 0.75 -6.83
N THR A 13 -9.48 -0.43 -6.72
CA THR A 13 -8.49 -0.92 -7.69
C THR A 13 -9.13 -1.11 -9.06
N ARG A 14 -10.31 -1.77 -9.15
CA ARG A 14 -11.04 -1.94 -10.41
C ARG A 14 -11.34 -0.60 -11.08
N THR A 15 -11.79 0.40 -10.31
CA THR A 15 -12.05 1.75 -10.81
C THR A 15 -10.80 2.39 -11.40
N LEU A 16 -9.65 2.21 -10.75
CA LEU A 16 -8.36 2.72 -11.23
C LEU A 16 -7.90 2.02 -12.51
N VAL A 17 -8.09 0.70 -12.62
CA VAL A 17 -7.76 -0.06 -13.83
C VAL A 17 -8.60 0.42 -15.02
N VAL A 18 -9.90 0.66 -14.84
CA VAL A 18 -10.77 1.23 -15.90
C VAL A 18 -10.29 2.62 -16.33
N ARG A 19 -9.93 3.49 -15.37
CA ARG A 19 -9.39 4.83 -15.69
C ARG A 19 -8.06 4.74 -16.44
N ALA A 20 -7.18 3.83 -16.04
CA ALA A 20 -5.91 3.56 -16.71
C ALA A 20 -6.12 3.00 -18.12
N ALA A 21 -7.12 2.13 -18.33
CA ALA A 21 -7.46 1.59 -19.64
C ALA A 21 -7.90 2.66 -20.65
N ALA A 22 -8.46 3.79 -20.17
CA ALA A 22 -8.78 4.94 -21.03
C ALA A 22 -7.53 5.71 -21.50
N LEU A 23 -6.40 5.55 -20.81
CA LEU A 23 -5.10 6.14 -21.16
C LEU A 23 -4.20 5.17 -21.93
N ALA A 24 -4.48 3.87 -21.87
CA ALA A 24 -3.73 2.84 -22.60
C ALA A 24 -3.71 3.13 -24.11
N GLY A 25 -2.56 2.94 -24.75
CA GLY A 25 -2.32 3.31 -26.15
C GLY A 25 -2.07 4.81 -26.40
N ARG A 26 -2.21 5.67 -25.38
CA ARG A 26 -1.84 7.10 -25.41
C ARG A 26 -0.66 7.43 -24.51
N ALA A 27 -0.45 6.64 -23.46
CA ALA A 27 0.69 6.69 -22.56
C ALA A 27 1.54 5.43 -22.73
N ARG A 28 2.84 5.53 -22.47
CA ARG A 28 3.72 4.35 -22.47
C ARG A 28 3.43 3.46 -21.24
N PRO A 29 3.65 2.15 -21.30
CA PRO A 29 3.40 1.25 -20.16
C PRO A 29 4.12 1.66 -18.86
N ASP A 30 5.35 2.18 -18.94
CA ASP A 30 6.11 2.68 -17.80
C ASP A 30 5.44 3.90 -17.13
N GLU A 31 4.91 4.82 -17.94
CA GLU A 31 4.16 5.98 -17.46
C GLU A 31 2.85 5.56 -16.80
N LEU A 32 2.14 4.62 -17.41
CA LEU A 32 0.89 4.09 -16.88
C LEU A 32 1.12 3.35 -15.56
N ALA A 33 2.16 2.52 -15.46
CA ALA A 33 2.55 1.87 -14.22
C ALA A 33 2.87 2.89 -13.12
N ALA A 34 3.55 3.99 -13.46
CA ALA A 34 3.86 5.05 -12.52
C ALA A 34 2.59 5.79 -12.04
N VAL A 35 1.61 6.01 -12.92
CA VAL A 35 0.29 6.57 -12.57
C VAL A 35 -0.48 5.62 -11.64
N LEU A 36 -0.54 4.33 -11.97
CA LEU A 36 -1.19 3.30 -11.15
C LEU A 36 -0.54 3.21 -9.76
N TYR A 37 0.79 3.26 -9.69
CA TYR A 37 1.52 3.18 -8.42
C TYR A 37 1.24 4.39 -7.50
N ARG A 38 1.20 5.61 -8.06
CA ARG A 38 0.86 6.83 -7.32
C ARG A 38 -0.63 6.95 -6.98
N SER A 39 -1.49 6.17 -7.64
CA SER A 39 -2.94 6.23 -7.44
C SER A 39 -3.33 5.89 -6.00
N GLY A 40 -4.44 6.48 -5.57
CA GLY A 40 -4.88 6.46 -4.18
C GLY A 40 -4.16 7.47 -3.29
N GLY A 41 -3.16 8.20 -3.79
CA GLY A 41 -2.61 9.40 -3.16
C GLY A 41 -3.59 10.58 -3.16
N SER A 42 -3.26 11.63 -2.42
CA SER A 42 -3.91 12.95 -2.47
C SER A 42 -2.89 14.03 -2.84
N ALA A 43 -3.36 15.21 -3.24
CA ALA A 43 -2.48 16.35 -3.48
C ALA A 43 -2.24 17.10 -2.16
N PRO A 44 -0.99 17.47 -1.83
CA PRO A 44 -0.72 18.36 -0.69
C PRO A 44 -1.41 19.71 -0.85
N ASP A 45 -1.99 20.24 0.24
CA ASP A 45 -2.41 21.64 0.29
C ASP A 45 -1.15 22.51 0.49
N PRO A 46 -0.77 23.36 -0.50
CA PRO A 46 0.44 24.17 -0.38
C PRO A 46 0.38 25.21 0.75
N ARG A 47 -0.80 25.44 1.35
CA ARG A 47 -0.99 26.35 2.47
C ARG A 47 -0.73 25.70 3.83
N GLN A 48 -0.56 24.37 3.87
CA GLN A 48 -0.33 23.64 5.10
C GLN A 48 1.08 23.95 5.65
N ASP A 49 1.22 24.08 6.97
CA ASP A 49 2.51 24.34 7.60
C ASP A 49 3.52 23.23 7.22
N PRO A 50 4.66 23.55 6.59
CA PRO A 50 5.64 22.55 6.15
C PRO A 50 6.26 21.76 7.31
N ARG A 51 6.14 22.24 8.55
CA ARG A 51 6.64 21.56 9.77
C ARG A 51 5.62 20.58 10.36
N TRP A 52 4.35 20.64 9.93
CA TRP A 52 3.30 19.76 10.43
C TRP A 52 3.64 18.25 10.38
N PRO A 53 4.24 17.71 9.31
CA PRO A 53 4.65 16.30 9.27
C PRO A 53 5.57 15.90 10.43
N HIS A 54 6.51 16.78 10.79
CA HIS A 54 7.42 16.57 11.90
C HIS A 54 6.68 16.57 13.23
N HIS A 55 5.74 17.50 13.44
CA HIS A 55 4.92 17.53 14.66
C HIS A 55 4.06 16.27 14.84
N LEU A 56 3.51 15.72 13.75
CA LEU A 56 2.77 14.46 13.78
C LEU A 56 3.64 13.29 14.24
N ALA A 57 4.84 13.14 13.67
CA ALA A 57 5.76 12.08 14.05
C ALA A 57 6.15 12.18 15.54
N HIS A 58 6.50 13.38 16.02
CA HIS A 58 6.82 13.60 17.43
C HIS A 58 5.65 13.32 18.37
N LEU A 59 4.42 13.69 17.97
CA LEU A 59 3.23 13.38 18.76
C LEU A 59 3.04 11.86 18.89
N ALA A 60 3.21 11.13 17.78
CA ALA A 60 3.08 9.67 17.77
C ALA A 60 4.14 8.98 18.64
N GLU A 61 5.41 9.40 18.54
CA GLU A 61 6.52 8.88 19.36
C GLU A 61 6.26 9.06 20.86
N ARG A 62 5.86 10.26 21.29
CA ARG A 62 5.53 10.52 22.71
C ARG A 62 4.36 9.71 23.24
N SER A 63 3.46 9.28 22.34
CA SER A 63 2.25 8.53 22.70
C SER A 63 2.48 7.02 22.69
N ALA A 64 3.68 6.56 22.31
CA ALA A 64 4.02 5.15 22.13
C ALA A 64 5.32 4.80 22.86
N PRO A 65 5.24 4.44 24.16
CA PRO A 65 6.37 3.90 24.90
C PRO A 65 6.96 2.67 24.19
N GLY A 66 8.28 2.49 24.25
CA GLY A 66 8.99 1.41 23.57
C GLY A 66 9.48 1.78 22.17
N THR A 67 9.20 2.98 21.67
CA THR A 67 9.73 3.46 20.38
C THR A 67 11.19 3.92 20.47
N GLU A 68 11.69 4.22 21.67
CA GLU A 68 13.08 4.59 21.96
C GLU A 68 14.10 3.49 21.66
N ARG A 69 13.66 2.23 21.56
CA ARG A 69 14.53 1.09 21.22
C ARG A 69 14.87 0.99 19.73
N TYR A 70 14.19 1.76 18.88
CA TYR A 70 14.38 1.72 17.43
C TYR A 70 15.45 2.72 16.99
N GLU A 71 16.31 2.29 16.08
CA GLU A 71 17.16 3.20 15.32
C GLU A 71 16.31 4.01 14.34
N ARG A 72 16.44 5.33 14.41
CA ARG A 72 15.76 6.25 13.50
C ARG A 72 16.59 6.44 12.26
N SER A 73 15.94 6.39 11.10
CA SER A 73 16.53 6.74 9.82
C SER A 73 15.66 7.75 9.09
N ARG A 74 16.28 8.50 8.17
CA ARG A 74 15.57 9.41 7.28
C ARG A 74 16.08 9.23 5.86
N ALA A 75 15.16 8.99 4.94
CA ALA A 75 15.38 9.08 3.50
C ALA A 75 14.51 10.21 2.94
N GLU A 76 14.65 10.53 1.65
CA GLU A 76 14.02 11.69 0.98
C GLU A 76 12.63 12.06 1.53
N HIS A 77 11.66 11.15 1.40
CA HIS A 77 10.27 11.35 1.84
C HIS A 77 9.84 10.43 3.00
N TRP A 78 10.78 9.82 3.72
CA TRP A 78 10.47 8.77 4.70
C TRP A 78 11.24 8.92 6.01
N ASN A 79 10.53 8.83 7.12
CA ASN A 79 11.09 8.53 8.43
C ASN A 79 10.97 7.02 8.65
N GLY A 80 12.04 6.39 9.13
CA GLY A 80 12.10 4.96 9.42
C GLY A 80 12.45 4.68 10.87
N TRP A 81 11.93 3.57 11.39
CA TRP A 81 12.24 3.01 12.70
C TRP A 81 12.57 1.54 12.50
N THR A 82 13.76 1.13 12.93
CA THR A 82 14.25 -0.25 12.76
C THR A 82 14.85 -0.76 14.05
N THR A 83 14.51 -1.98 14.46
CA THR A 83 15.16 -2.62 15.61
C THR A 83 16.64 -2.85 15.28
N PRO A 84 17.57 -2.46 16.17
CA PRO A 84 19.00 -2.65 15.95
C PRO A 84 19.34 -4.09 15.58
N GLY A 85 20.22 -4.26 14.59
CA GLY A 85 20.73 -5.57 14.15
C GLY A 85 19.74 -6.43 13.35
N VAL A 86 18.54 -5.94 13.04
CA VAL A 86 17.61 -6.71 12.20
C VAL A 86 17.93 -6.54 10.71
N GLU A 87 18.06 -7.68 10.02
CA GLU A 87 18.16 -7.75 8.57
C GLU A 87 16.84 -7.34 7.90
N THR A 88 16.85 -6.25 7.14
CA THR A 88 15.62 -5.69 6.54
C THR A 88 15.28 -6.35 5.20
N THR A 89 16.25 -6.94 4.51
CA THR A 89 16.05 -7.60 3.20
C THR A 89 15.16 -8.83 3.29
N ALA A 90 15.12 -9.50 4.45
CA ALA A 90 14.25 -10.64 4.71
C ALA A 90 12.79 -10.25 5.03
N GLN A 91 12.49 -8.96 5.26
CA GLN A 91 11.17 -8.50 5.68
C GLN A 91 10.27 -8.16 4.49
N VAL A 92 9.93 -9.19 3.70
CA VAL A 92 9.15 -9.01 2.47
C VAL A 92 7.66 -8.81 2.72
N HIS A 93 7.14 -9.16 3.90
CA HIS A 93 5.72 -9.02 4.20
C HIS A 93 5.40 -7.61 4.71
N LYS A 94 4.38 -6.99 4.14
CA LYS A 94 4.01 -5.61 4.46
C LYS A 94 2.60 -5.50 4.96
N VAL A 95 2.43 -4.65 5.98
CA VAL A 95 1.15 -4.09 6.38
C VAL A 95 1.16 -2.60 6.05
N TYR A 96 0.15 -2.15 5.31
CA TYR A 96 -0.05 -0.75 4.99
C TYR A 96 -1.15 -0.19 5.88
N VAL A 97 -0.97 1.03 6.37
CA VAL A 97 -2.02 1.80 7.05
C VAL A 97 -2.20 3.10 6.29
N SER A 98 -3.41 3.35 5.79
CA SER A 98 -3.69 4.50 4.93
C SER A 98 -4.91 5.28 5.39
N PRO A 99 -4.78 6.05 6.49
CA PRO A 99 -5.82 6.97 6.90
C PRO A 99 -5.91 8.13 5.91
N THR A 100 -7.02 8.86 5.92
CA THR A 100 -7.04 10.19 5.29
C THR A 100 -6.03 11.12 5.96
N VAL A 101 -5.55 12.14 5.22
CA VAL A 101 -4.58 13.12 5.74
C VAL A 101 -5.07 13.82 7.02
N PRO A 102 -6.35 14.25 7.14
CA PRO A 102 -6.89 14.78 8.39
C PRO A 102 -6.89 13.77 9.54
N GLY A 103 -7.01 12.46 9.26
CA GLY A 103 -7.03 11.40 10.26
C GLY A 103 -5.64 11.03 10.82
N LEU A 104 -4.54 11.56 10.27
CA LEU A 104 -3.18 11.18 10.67
C LEU A 104 -2.87 11.45 12.14
N ALA A 105 -3.35 12.57 12.70
CA ALA A 105 -3.13 12.93 14.09
C ALA A 105 -3.71 11.91 15.08
N THR A 106 -4.83 11.27 14.71
CA THR A 106 -5.47 10.22 15.52
C THR A 106 -4.81 8.86 15.29
N VAL A 107 -4.48 8.54 14.03
CA VAL A 107 -4.09 7.19 13.63
C VAL A 107 -2.62 6.89 13.93
N LEU A 108 -1.72 7.86 13.76
CA LEU A 108 -0.28 7.63 13.96
C LEU A 108 0.10 7.17 15.38
N PRO A 109 -0.42 7.78 16.47
CA PRO A 109 -0.20 7.29 17.83
C PRO A 109 -0.57 5.81 18.01
N VAL A 110 -1.72 5.39 17.48
CA VAL A 110 -2.20 4.00 17.56
C VAL A 110 -1.27 3.06 16.79
N VAL A 111 -0.84 3.47 15.59
CA VAL A 111 0.11 2.67 14.79
C VAL A 111 1.44 2.50 15.51
N PHE A 112 1.99 3.57 16.09
CA PHE A 112 3.27 3.51 16.80
C PHE A 112 3.19 2.63 18.05
N ALA A 113 2.14 2.83 18.85
CA ALA A 113 1.92 2.02 20.04
C ALA A 113 1.74 0.54 19.68
N THR A 114 1.01 0.24 18.61
CA THR A 114 0.82 -1.15 18.13
C THR A 114 2.12 -1.74 17.59
N ALA A 115 2.90 -0.97 16.83
CA ALA A 115 4.17 -1.44 16.27
C ALA A 115 5.19 -1.76 17.36
N ALA A 116 5.27 -0.93 18.41
CA ALA A 116 6.09 -1.19 19.58
C ALA A 116 5.56 -2.40 20.38
N ALA A 117 4.28 -2.43 20.72
CA ALA A 117 3.68 -3.49 21.54
C ALA A 117 3.72 -4.88 20.88
N LEU A 118 3.69 -4.94 19.54
CA LEU A 118 3.74 -6.18 18.78
C LEU A 118 5.13 -6.50 18.24
N ASP A 119 6.19 -5.81 18.65
CA ASP A 119 7.56 -6.06 18.18
C ASP A 119 7.68 -6.11 16.65
N VAL A 120 7.11 -5.10 15.98
CA VAL A 120 7.34 -4.91 14.55
C VAL A 120 8.81 -4.53 14.37
N PRO A 121 9.59 -5.23 13.52
CA PRO A 121 11.03 -5.03 13.46
C PRO A 121 11.44 -3.80 12.65
N SER A 122 10.67 -3.40 11.64
CA SER A 122 10.86 -2.12 10.97
C SER A 122 9.57 -1.54 10.40
N TRP A 123 9.48 -0.22 10.37
CA TRP A 123 8.40 0.50 9.71
C TRP A 123 8.85 1.87 9.25
N LYS A 124 8.04 2.48 8.38
CA LYS A 124 8.27 3.83 7.89
C LYS A 124 6.98 4.62 7.76
N VAL A 125 7.13 5.94 7.87
CA VAL A 125 6.06 6.93 7.72
C VAL A 125 6.56 8.07 6.83
N GLY A 126 5.68 8.67 6.04
CA GLY A 126 6.00 9.86 5.25
C GLY A 126 6.67 10.96 6.10
N ALA A 127 7.81 11.47 5.66
CA ALA A 127 8.59 12.46 6.40
C ALA A 127 8.16 13.91 6.15
N ASP A 128 7.45 14.14 5.06
CA ASP A 128 7.06 15.46 4.57
C ASP A 128 5.66 15.40 3.95
N ALA A 129 5.21 16.54 3.42
CA ALA A 129 3.91 16.66 2.79
C ALA A 129 3.76 15.67 1.62
N ALA A 130 4.79 15.47 0.80
CA ALA A 130 4.76 14.54 -0.32
C ALA A 130 4.57 13.09 0.18
N GLY A 131 5.36 12.66 1.17
CA GLY A 131 5.28 11.34 1.78
C GLY A 131 3.93 11.07 2.47
N LEU A 132 3.42 12.03 3.23
CA LEU A 132 2.15 11.87 3.97
C LEU A 132 0.90 11.85 3.07
N HIS A 133 0.99 12.36 1.85
CA HIS A 133 -0.14 12.33 0.91
C HIS A 133 -0.16 11.09 0.01
N ARG A 134 0.92 10.28 0.00
CA ARG A 134 0.96 9.00 -0.73
C ARG A 134 -0.12 8.03 -0.23
N ALA A 135 -0.56 7.08 -1.05
CA ALA A 135 -1.45 6.02 -0.58
C ALA A 135 -0.78 5.16 0.51
N ASP A 136 0.49 4.79 0.32
CA ASP A 136 1.29 3.90 1.17
C ASP A 136 2.11 4.66 2.22
N LYS A 137 1.55 5.75 2.79
CA LYS A 137 2.27 6.67 3.69
C LYS A 137 2.70 6.08 5.03
N ILE A 138 2.19 4.91 5.43
CA ILE A 138 2.61 4.16 6.61
C ILE A 138 2.77 2.69 6.21
N VAL A 139 3.96 2.13 6.39
CA VAL A 139 4.28 0.75 6.01
C VAL A 139 5.04 0.07 7.15
N LEU A 140 4.54 -1.08 7.57
CA LEU A 140 5.17 -1.95 8.57
C LEU A 140 5.69 -3.19 7.84
N TYR A 141 6.92 -3.58 8.15
CA TYR A 141 7.62 -4.69 7.51
C TYR A 141 7.78 -5.84 8.50
N LEU A 142 7.42 -7.05 8.07
CA LEU A 142 7.33 -8.24 8.90
C LEU A 142 8.10 -9.41 8.28
N PRO A 143 8.65 -10.31 9.12
CA PRO A 143 9.46 -11.43 8.65
C PRO A 143 8.63 -12.60 8.12
N SER A 144 7.31 -12.63 8.39
CA SER A 144 6.45 -13.72 7.93
C SER A 144 5.01 -13.26 7.69
N ALA A 145 4.30 -14.01 6.85
CA ALA A 145 2.87 -13.78 6.58
C ALA A 145 2.02 -13.87 7.86
N SER A 146 2.28 -14.84 8.73
CA SER A 146 1.55 -15.00 10.01
C SER A 146 1.71 -13.78 10.94
N ARG A 147 2.93 -13.22 10.99
CA ARG A 147 3.19 -11.98 11.75
C ARG A 147 2.49 -10.78 11.12
N ALA A 148 2.52 -10.65 9.79
CA ALA A 148 1.78 -9.60 9.09
C ALA A 148 0.27 -9.71 9.34
N ASP A 149 -0.29 -10.92 9.37
CA ASP A 149 -1.72 -11.13 9.60
C ASP A 149 -2.13 -10.76 11.02
N THR A 150 -1.29 -11.09 12.01
CA THR A 150 -1.51 -10.70 13.41
C THR A 150 -1.52 -9.18 13.58
N VAL A 151 -0.50 -8.51 13.02
CA VAL A 151 -0.37 -7.04 13.11
C VAL A 151 -1.48 -6.33 12.33
N ALA A 152 -1.82 -6.82 11.14
CA ALA A 152 -2.88 -6.23 10.32
C ALA A 152 -4.26 -6.39 10.97
N ALA A 153 -4.56 -7.55 11.57
CA ALA A 153 -5.82 -7.76 12.28
C ALA A 153 -5.94 -6.82 13.49
N ALA A 154 -4.90 -6.73 14.32
CA ALA A 154 -4.89 -5.83 15.48
C ALA A 154 -5.09 -4.36 15.07
N LEU A 155 -4.40 -3.90 14.03
CA LEU A 155 -4.57 -2.54 13.51
C LEU A 155 -5.94 -2.33 12.88
N ALA A 156 -6.51 -3.32 12.19
CA ALA A 156 -7.83 -3.19 11.58
C ALA A 156 -8.92 -3.05 12.64
N ASP A 157 -8.83 -3.80 13.73
CA ASP A 157 -9.75 -3.72 14.86
C ASP A 157 -9.61 -2.38 15.60
N LEU A 158 -8.38 -1.94 15.90
CA LEU A 158 -8.12 -0.68 16.62
C LEU A 158 -8.46 0.57 15.82
N LEU A 159 -8.41 0.49 14.49
CA LEU A 159 -8.66 1.61 13.59
C LEU A 159 -10.05 1.53 12.94
N ASP A 160 -10.94 0.67 13.43
CA ASP A 160 -12.32 0.65 12.98
C ASP A 160 -12.99 2.02 13.21
N GLY A 161 -13.85 2.42 12.26
CA GLY A 161 -14.45 3.75 12.23
C GLY A 161 -13.52 4.90 11.81
N CYS A 162 -12.20 4.70 11.68
CA CYS A 162 -11.31 5.72 11.14
C CYS A 162 -11.47 5.88 9.62
N SER A 163 -11.40 7.12 9.14
CA SER A 163 -11.53 7.41 7.70
C SER A 163 -10.33 6.90 6.90
N ALA A 164 -10.60 6.03 5.93
CA ALA A 164 -9.60 5.39 5.08
C ALA A 164 -9.37 6.14 3.75
N GLN A 165 -8.11 6.42 3.43
CA GLN A 165 -7.70 6.76 2.07
C GLN A 165 -7.59 5.48 1.23
N GLY A 166 -6.92 4.46 1.75
CA GLY A 166 -6.77 3.14 1.13
C GLY A 166 -5.55 3.03 0.19
N VAL A 167 -5.08 1.79 0.00
CA VAL A 167 -3.93 1.48 -0.85
C VAL A 167 -4.35 0.55 -1.99
N PRO A 168 -4.45 1.04 -3.24
CA PRO A 168 -4.74 0.20 -4.39
C PRO A 168 -3.70 -0.91 -4.58
N PHE A 169 -4.13 -2.02 -5.20
CA PHE A 169 -3.26 -3.17 -5.51
C PHE A 169 -2.69 -3.86 -4.26
N THR A 170 -3.49 -3.92 -3.20
CA THR A 170 -3.15 -4.62 -1.94
C THR A 170 -4.38 -5.33 -1.37
N GLY A 171 -4.16 -6.34 -0.54
CA GLY A 171 -5.25 -7.13 0.06
C GLY A 171 -5.82 -6.45 1.29
N GLN A 172 -7.09 -6.06 1.24
CA GLN A 172 -7.79 -5.42 2.35
C GLN A 172 -7.83 -6.31 3.61
N VAL A 173 -7.68 -5.69 4.78
CA VAL A 173 -7.90 -6.31 6.09
C VAL A 173 -8.95 -5.48 6.85
N GLY A 174 -9.97 -6.15 7.39
CA GLY A 174 -11.13 -5.49 8.00
C GLY A 174 -12.12 -4.89 6.98
N ALA A 175 -13.09 -4.13 7.48
CA ALA A 175 -14.21 -3.62 6.67
C ALA A 175 -13.90 -2.32 5.91
N THR A 176 -13.02 -1.46 6.44
CA THR A 176 -12.88 -0.05 5.99
C THR A 176 -11.87 0.16 4.86
N GLY A 177 -10.92 -0.76 4.69
CA GLY A 177 -9.78 -0.58 3.78
C GLY A 177 -8.72 0.41 4.29
N ILE A 178 -8.74 0.77 5.58
CA ILE A 178 -7.66 1.55 6.20
C ILE A 178 -6.38 0.73 6.37
N VAL A 179 -6.52 -0.59 6.62
CA VAL A 179 -5.42 -1.55 6.70
C VAL A 179 -5.47 -2.48 5.49
N SER A 180 -4.29 -2.74 4.94
CA SER A 180 -4.14 -3.74 3.87
C SER A 180 -2.76 -4.39 3.92
N ARG A 181 -2.55 -5.44 3.13
CA ARG A 181 -1.30 -6.20 3.08
C ARG A 181 -0.78 -6.45 1.68
N GLY A 182 0.52 -6.65 1.59
CA GLY A 182 1.21 -7.09 0.38
C GLY A 182 2.49 -7.83 0.72
N GLN A 183 3.13 -8.42 -0.30
CA GLN A 183 4.36 -9.18 -0.12
C GLN A 183 5.33 -8.80 -1.24
N ASP A 184 6.41 -8.13 -0.89
CA ASP A 184 7.47 -7.78 -1.83
C ASP A 184 8.11 -9.02 -2.45
N ARG A 185 8.69 -8.82 -3.64
CA ARG A 185 9.64 -9.78 -4.21
C ARG A 185 11.06 -9.35 -3.81
N PRO A 186 12.05 -10.26 -3.82
CA PRO A 186 13.44 -9.87 -3.58
C PRO A 186 13.85 -8.67 -4.44
N GLY A 187 14.29 -7.59 -3.78
CA GLY A 187 14.73 -6.35 -4.45
C GLY A 187 13.61 -5.47 -4.99
N GLU A 188 12.33 -5.82 -4.83
CA GLU A 188 11.25 -5.10 -5.50
C GLU A 188 9.92 -4.98 -4.73
N SER A 189 9.35 -3.78 -4.75
CA SER A 189 8.04 -3.52 -4.15
C SER A 189 6.91 -4.28 -4.86
N TRP A 190 6.08 -4.98 -4.08
CA TRP A 190 4.89 -5.68 -4.59
C TRP A 190 4.00 -4.81 -5.48
N ARG A 191 3.67 -3.61 -5.00
CA ARG A 191 2.81 -2.69 -5.75
C ARG A 191 3.45 -2.26 -7.07
N ALA A 192 4.78 -2.13 -7.13
CA ALA A 192 5.46 -1.80 -8.38
C ALA A 192 5.35 -2.94 -9.40
N VAL A 193 5.55 -4.20 -8.95
CA VAL A 193 5.34 -5.40 -9.76
C VAL A 193 3.92 -5.42 -10.33
N VAL A 194 2.92 -5.29 -9.47
CA VAL A 194 1.51 -5.36 -9.88
C VAL A 194 1.15 -4.20 -10.81
N CYS A 195 1.57 -2.97 -10.51
CA CYS A 195 1.25 -1.82 -11.36
C CYS A 195 1.85 -1.95 -12.77
N ARG A 196 3.05 -2.52 -12.90
CA ARG A 196 3.62 -2.82 -14.23
C ARG A 196 2.86 -3.94 -14.93
N ALA A 197 2.59 -5.05 -14.26
CA ALA A 197 1.83 -6.16 -14.85
C ALA A 197 0.46 -5.70 -15.36
N VAL A 198 -0.23 -4.84 -14.60
CA VAL A 198 -1.50 -4.21 -15.02
C VAL A 198 -1.29 -3.28 -16.21
N ALA A 199 -0.26 -2.43 -16.19
CA ALA A 199 0.01 -1.50 -17.29
C ALA A 199 0.33 -2.24 -18.60
N ASP A 200 1.16 -3.29 -18.54
CA ASP A 200 1.53 -4.12 -19.68
C ASP A 200 0.30 -4.84 -20.25
N ALA A 201 -0.53 -5.45 -19.40
CA ALA A 201 -1.76 -6.11 -19.82
C ALA A 201 -2.77 -5.12 -20.45
N LEU A 202 -2.88 -3.91 -19.90
CA LEU A 202 -3.74 -2.86 -20.47
C LEU A 202 -3.27 -2.43 -21.86
N ASP A 203 -1.96 -2.29 -22.06
CA ASP A 203 -1.39 -1.91 -23.36
C ASP A 203 -1.58 -3.01 -24.41
N GLU A 204 -1.26 -4.27 -24.06
CA GLU A 204 -1.46 -5.43 -24.92
C GLU A 204 -2.93 -5.55 -25.37
N HIS A 205 -3.86 -5.50 -24.41
CA HIS A 205 -5.28 -5.66 -24.74
C HIS A 205 -5.87 -4.45 -25.44
N ARG A 206 -5.34 -3.24 -25.20
CA ARG A 206 -5.69 -2.06 -26.00
C ARG A 206 -5.27 -2.24 -27.46
N ALA A 207 -4.06 -2.73 -27.72
CA ALA A 207 -3.58 -2.98 -29.08
C ALA A 207 -4.44 -4.04 -29.78
N ARG A 208 -4.80 -5.12 -29.08
CA ARG A 208 -5.62 -6.22 -29.62
C ARG A 208 -7.06 -5.84 -29.91
N LEU A 209 -7.71 -5.11 -28.99
CA LEU A 209 -9.13 -4.74 -29.10
C LEU A 209 -9.34 -3.47 -29.93
N GLY A 210 -8.28 -2.71 -30.16
CA GLY A 210 -8.26 -1.51 -30.97
C GLY A 210 -8.53 -0.21 -30.18
N PRO A 211 -8.22 0.94 -30.79
CA PRO A 211 -8.27 2.25 -30.13
C PRO A 211 -9.69 2.70 -29.76
N ALA A 212 -10.71 2.17 -30.44
CA ALA A 212 -12.12 2.51 -30.20
C ALA A 212 -12.80 1.64 -29.13
N ALA A 213 -12.14 0.59 -28.62
CA ALA A 213 -12.74 -0.28 -27.61
C ALA A 213 -13.02 0.48 -26.30
N ALA A 214 -14.15 0.18 -25.66
CA ALA A 214 -14.50 0.76 -24.36
C ALA A 214 -13.44 0.45 -23.30
N ALA A 215 -13.17 1.40 -22.39
CA ALA A 215 -12.17 1.26 -21.35
C ALA A 215 -12.47 0.08 -20.41
N GLU A 216 -13.75 -0.15 -20.11
CA GLU A 216 -14.24 -1.26 -19.31
C GLU A 216 -13.93 -2.62 -19.95
N ALA A 217 -14.04 -2.73 -21.27
CA ALA A 217 -13.75 -3.97 -21.99
C ALA A 217 -12.25 -4.30 -21.97
N VAL A 218 -11.40 -3.28 -22.16
CA VAL A 218 -9.93 -3.43 -22.07
C VAL A 218 -9.51 -3.77 -20.64
N ALA A 219 -10.05 -3.08 -19.65
CA ALA A 219 -9.80 -3.35 -18.23
C ALA A 219 -10.24 -4.76 -17.82
N GLY A 220 -11.41 -5.21 -18.26
CA GLY A 220 -11.91 -6.57 -18.02
C GLY A 220 -10.96 -7.61 -18.59
N ALA A 221 -10.62 -7.51 -19.87
CA ALA A 221 -9.69 -8.43 -20.52
C ALA A 221 -8.32 -8.48 -19.84
N ALA A 222 -7.77 -7.33 -19.42
CA ALA A 222 -6.51 -7.25 -18.71
C ALA A 222 -6.56 -7.91 -17.32
N LEU A 223 -7.65 -7.71 -16.56
CA LEU A 223 -7.82 -8.37 -15.27
C LEU A 223 -8.00 -9.89 -15.43
N ASP A 224 -8.76 -10.32 -16.43
CA ASP A 224 -8.95 -11.75 -16.72
C ASP A 224 -7.62 -12.43 -17.09
N ALA A 225 -6.77 -11.78 -17.89
CA ALA A 225 -5.46 -12.30 -18.25
C ALA A 225 -4.50 -12.41 -17.04
N LEU A 226 -4.66 -11.54 -16.04
CA LEU A 226 -3.85 -11.54 -14.83
C LEU A 226 -4.35 -12.52 -13.75
N ALA A 227 -5.59 -13.03 -13.88
CA ALA A 227 -6.22 -13.86 -12.85
C ALA A 227 -5.49 -15.18 -12.58
N ASP A 228 -4.74 -15.70 -13.56
CA ASP A 228 -3.90 -16.89 -13.39
C ASP A 228 -2.65 -16.61 -12.52
N ALA A 229 -2.10 -15.40 -12.63
CA ALA A 229 -0.86 -15.01 -11.96
C ALA A 229 -1.10 -14.29 -10.62
N TYR A 230 -2.28 -13.69 -10.45
CA TYR A 230 -2.65 -12.89 -9.30
C TYR A 230 -4.10 -13.15 -8.90
N ASP A 231 -4.37 -13.25 -7.61
CA ASP A 231 -5.73 -13.02 -7.11
C ASP A 231 -6.04 -11.53 -7.30
N VAL A 232 -6.80 -11.17 -8.34
CA VAL A 232 -7.10 -9.76 -8.68
C VAL A 232 -8.04 -9.05 -7.70
N VAL A 233 -8.53 -9.74 -6.68
CA VAL A 233 -9.30 -9.15 -5.57
C VAL A 233 -8.36 -8.80 -4.42
N THR A 234 -7.54 -9.76 -3.98
CA THR A 234 -6.63 -9.55 -2.83
C THR A 234 -5.22 -9.10 -3.23
N TRP A 235 -4.94 -9.06 -4.53
CA TRP A 235 -3.64 -8.81 -5.15
C TRP A 235 -2.53 -9.58 -4.46
N ARG A 236 -2.73 -10.89 -4.28
CA ARG A 236 -1.67 -11.83 -3.86
C ARG A 236 -1.18 -12.61 -5.07
N PRO A 237 0.03 -13.20 -5.00
CA PRO A 237 0.43 -14.21 -5.98
C PRO A 237 -0.67 -15.27 -6.14
N GLY A 238 -0.95 -15.64 -7.39
CA GLY A 238 -1.89 -16.69 -7.74
C GLY A 238 -1.42 -18.08 -7.26
N THR A 239 -2.31 -19.06 -7.33
CA THR A 239 -2.05 -20.42 -6.80
C THR A 239 -1.16 -21.29 -7.68
N ARG A 240 -0.80 -20.86 -8.89
CA ARG A 240 0.26 -21.52 -9.66
C ARG A 240 1.60 -21.23 -8.99
N GLU A 241 2.19 -22.26 -8.40
CA GLU A 241 3.56 -22.24 -7.87
C GLU A 241 4.47 -21.45 -8.81
N GLN A 242 5.03 -20.35 -8.30
CA GLN A 242 6.18 -19.76 -8.96
C GLN A 242 7.31 -20.76 -8.79
N VAL A 243 7.63 -21.46 -9.89
CA VAL A 243 8.88 -22.21 -10.02
C VAL A 243 10.00 -21.27 -9.57
N PRO A 244 10.85 -21.66 -8.60
CA PRO A 244 11.95 -20.82 -8.20
C PRO A 244 12.90 -20.65 -9.40
N ALA A 245 13.42 -19.43 -9.53
CA ALA A 245 14.47 -19.09 -10.49
C ALA A 245 15.71 -20.00 -10.35
#